data_AF-A0A9X2Z5U9-F1
#
_entry.id   AF-A0A9X2Z5U9-F1
#
_cell.length_a   1.000
_cell.length_b   1.000
_cell.length_c   1.000
_cell.angle_alpha   90.00
_cell.angle_beta   90.00
_cell.angle_gamma   90.00
#
_symmetry.space_group_name_H-M   'P 1'
#
loop_
_entity.id
_entity.type
_entity.pdbx_description
1 polymer ?
#
loop_
_entity_poly.entity_id
_entity_poly.type
_entity_poly.pdbx_seq_one_letter_code
_entity_poly.pdbx_strand_id
1 'polypeptide(L)'
;MSTIAIANERSDTPGGYNGQKRRDNAAQPRAERKSIEGIPGYTISAAGTPRLHGRPLPIHKHELLGVPVILVGDGERFLDEVVATAFLGPAPAPIRGVTVLHFDGDPFNCRVDNLRWMIDPEWDALRTEHEMQFNMQPANRKQPKQRVVFFR
;
A
#
# COMPACT_ATOMS: atom_id res chain seq x y z
N MET A 1 -27.56 -7.88 55.04
CA MET A 1 -27.75 -6.51 54.51
C MET A 1 -26.63 -5.66 55.07
N SER A 2 -25.63 -5.34 54.26
CA SER A 2 -24.49 -4.51 54.67
C SER A 2 -24.28 -3.43 53.62
N THR A 3 -24.42 -2.18 54.04
CA THR A 3 -24.31 -0.97 53.22
C THR A 3 -22.85 -0.53 53.20
N ILE A 4 -22.22 -0.48 52.03
CA ILE A 4 -20.88 0.10 51.85
C ILE A 4 -21.06 1.44 51.15
N ALA A 5 -20.76 2.52 51.87
CA ALA A 5 -20.65 3.87 51.33
C ALA A 5 -19.20 4.11 50.91
N ILE A 6 -18.96 4.45 49.63
CA ILE A 6 -17.66 4.89 49.13
C ILE A 6 -17.76 6.37 48.83
N ALA A 7 -16.97 7.16 49.55
CA ALA A 7 -16.90 8.61 49.47
C ALA A 7 -16.24 9.08 48.16
N ASN A 8 -16.83 10.10 47.54
CA ASN A 8 -16.27 10.86 46.44
C ASN A 8 -15.30 11.91 46.99
N GLU A 9 -14.01 11.77 46.73
CA GLU A 9 -13.03 12.84 46.95
C GLU A 9 -12.80 13.58 45.62
N ARG A 10 -13.34 14.80 45.55
CA ARG A 10 -13.02 15.78 44.52
C ARG A 10 -11.71 16.46 44.89
N SER A 11 -10.65 16.21 44.12
CA SER A 11 -9.42 17.00 44.19
C SER A 11 -9.50 18.15 43.18
N ASP A 12 -9.86 19.33 43.68
CA ASP A 12 -9.64 20.61 42.99
C ASP A 12 -8.15 20.95 43.03
N THR A 13 -7.47 20.89 41.88
CA THR A 13 -6.15 21.53 41.71
C THR A 13 -6.29 22.79 40.86
N PRO A 14 -5.87 23.96 41.39
CA PRO A 14 -5.93 25.22 40.67
C PRO A 14 -4.68 25.43 39.81
N GLY A 15 -4.89 26.09 38.66
CA GLY A 15 -4.03 27.19 38.24
C GLY A 15 -2.67 26.87 37.64
N GLY A 16 -2.65 26.89 36.30
CA GLY A 16 -1.65 27.65 35.56
C GLY A 16 -0.36 26.93 35.19
N TYR A 17 -0.19 26.63 33.90
CA TYR A 17 1.12 26.72 33.26
C TYR A 17 0.99 27.02 31.76
N ASN A 18 1.56 28.17 31.41
CA ASN A 18 2.24 28.53 30.16
C ASN A 18 1.48 28.57 28.83
N GLY A 19 1.18 29.82 28.45
CA GLY A 19 1.31 30.24 27.06
C GLY A 19 2.69 29.96 26.47
N GLN A 20 2.74 30.10 25.14
CA GLN A 20 3.97 30.10 24.33
C GLN A 20 4.72 28.76 24.26
N LYS A 21 4.10 27.79 23.59
CA LYS A 21 4.80 27.02 22.56
C LYS A 21 4.03 27.09 21.25
N ARG A 22 3.92 28.30 20.69
CA ARG A 22 4.01 28.46 19.23
C ARG A 22 5.42 28.03 18.87
N ARG A 23 5.66 26.70 18.89
CA ARG A 23 6.82 26.13 18.24
C ARG A 23 6.77 26.68 16.85
N ASP A 24 7.87 27.26 16.43
CA ASP A 24 8.21 27.47 15.05
C ASP A 24 7.98 26.13 14.35
N ASN A 25 6.75 25.94 13.85
CA ASN A 25 6.42 24.96 12.83
C ASN A 25 7.13 25.48 11.60
N ALA A 26 8.46 25.44 11.61
CA ALA A 26 9.28 25.44 10.41
C ALA A 26 8.59 24.41 9.54
N ALA A 27 7.89 24.90 8.52
CA ALA A 27 6.99 24.10 7.71
C ALA A 27 7.81 22.89 7.28
N GLN A 28 7.51 21.72 7.84
CA GLN A 28 8.22 20.51 7.47
C GLN A 28 8.14 20.46 5.94
N PRO A 29 9.29 20.29 5.26
CA PRO A 29 9.31 20.27 3.81
C PRO A 29 8.20 19.34 3.36
N ARG A 30 7.30 19.85 2.51
CA ARG A 30 6.12 19.09 2.08
C ARG A 30 6.60 17.72 1.64
N ALA A 31 6.16 16.68 2.34
CA ALA A 31 6.53 15.32 2.01
C ALA A 31 6.28 15.08 0.52
N GLU A 32 7.26 14.45 -0.15
CA GLU A 32 7.16 14.13 -1.57
C GLU A 32 5.83 13.40 -1.85
N ARG A 33 5.15 13.80 -2.93
CA ARG A 33 3.90 13.20 -3.36
C ARG A 33 4.00 12.83 -4.83
N LYS A 34 3.47 11.66 -5.17
CA LYS A 34 3.37 11.16 -6.54
C LYS A 34 1.91 11.00 -6.93
N SER A 35 1.61 11.14 -8.22
CA SER A 35 0.28 10.84 -8.75
C SER A 35 0.01 9.34 -8.65
N ILE A 36 -1.24 8.97 -8.37
CA ILE A 36 -1.66 7.56 -8.45
C ILE A 36 -1.87 7.23 -9.94
N GLU A 37 -1.24 6.16 -10.41
CA GLU A 37 -1.24 5.78 -11.82
C GLU A 37 -2.65 5.56 -12.37
N GLY A 38 -2.91 6.10 -13.57
CA GLY A 38 -4.20 5.96 -14.27
C GLY A 38 -5.35 6.81 -13.72
N ILE A 39 -5.14 7.58 -12.64
CA ILE A 39 -6.25 8.26 -11.95
C ILE A 39 -5.91 9.74 -11.66
N PRO A 40 -6.23 10.65 -12.61
CA PRO A 40 -5.91 12.07 -12.50
C PRO A 40 -6.45 12.74 -11.23
N GLY A 41 -5.66 13.64 -10.64
CA GLY A 41 -6.05 14.40 -9.45
C GLY A 41 -5.77 13.71 -8.12
N TYR A 42 -5.54 12.39 -8.12
CA TYR A 42 -5.18 11.64 -6.93
C TYR A 42 -3.67 11.61 -6.73
N THR A 43 -3.24 11.82 -5.48
CA THR A 43 -1.83 11.79 -5.10
C THR A 43 -1.61 11.05 -3.79
N ILE A 44 -0.48 10.36 -3.68
CA ILE A 44 -0.06 9.63 -2.48
C ILE A 44 1.33 10.11 -2.06
N SER A 45 1.57 10.23 -0.76
CA SER A 45 2.90 10.55 -0.21
C SER A 45 3.65 9.30 0.21
N ALA A 46 4.97 9.39 0.36
CA ALA A 46 5.80 8.31 0.92
C ALA A 46 5.35 7.85 2.33
N ALA A 47 4.65 8.69 3.09
CA ALA A 47 4.11 8.37 4.41
C ALA A 47 2.71 7.71 4.39
N GLY A 48 2.19 7.29 3.23
CA GLY A 48 0.88 6.65 3.13
C GLY A 48 -0.33 7.58 3.23
N THR A 49 -0.18 8.90 3.11
CA THR A 49 -1.31 9.84 3.17
C THR A 49 -1.90 10.11 1.77
N PRO A 50 -3.11 9.65 1.43
CA PRO A 50 -3.75 9.90 0.14
C PRO A 50 -4.41 11.29 0.07
N ARG A 51 -4.50 11.88 -1.13
CA ARG A 51 -5.20 13.14 -1.40
C ARG A 51 -5.87 13.16 -2.78
N LEU A 52 -7.00 13.86 -2.90
CA LEU A 52 -7.68 14.21 -4.15
C LEU A 52 -7.65 15.72 -4.35
N HIS A 53 -7.05 16.21 -5.44
CA HIS A 53 -6.87 17.64 -5.74
C HIS A 53 -6.31 18.43 -4.55
N GLY A 54 -5.34 17.82 -3.84
CA GLY A 54 -4.70 18.41 -2.67
C GLY A 54 -5.49 18.31 -1.36
N ARG A 55 -6.72 17.76 -1.35
CA ARG A 55 -7.51 17.52 -0.13
C ARG A 55 -7.24 16.12 0.43
N PRO A 56 -7.12 15.94 1.77
CA PRO A 56 -6.98 14.62 2.38
C PRO A 56 -8.11 13.68 1.95
N LEU A 57 -7.75 12.46 1.58
CA LEU A 57 -8.71 11.41 1.26
C LEU A 57 -8.88 10.51 2.50
N PRO A 58 -10.12 10.10 2.85
CA PRO A 58 -10.33 9.15 3.94
C PRO A 58 -9.66 7.80 3.65
N ILE A 59 -9.15 7.17 4.69
CA ILE A 59 -8.67 5.79 4.66
C ILE A 59 -9.73 4.95 5.37
N HIS A 60 -10.20 3.91 4.71
CA HIS A 60 -11.18 2.97 5.22
C HIS A 60 -10.48 1.67 5.64
N LYS A 61 -11.19 0.82 6.37
CA LYS A 61 -10.77 -0.54 6.68
C LYS A 61 -11.57 -1.48 5.79
N HIS A 62 -10.90 -2.30 4.98
CA HIS A 62 -11.55 -3.31 4.18
C HIS A 62 -12.30 -4.29 5.09
N GLU A 63 -13.56 -4.59 4.79
CA GLU A 63 -14.43 -5.36 5.70
C GLU A 63 -13.93 -6.78 5.96
N LEU A 64 -13.57 -7.50 4.88
CA LEU A 64 -13.12 -8.89 4.99
C LEU A 64 -11.67 -9.04 5.49
N LEU A 65 -10.75 -8.24 4.96
CA LEU A 65 -9.31 -8.40 5.17
C LEU A 65 -8.78 -7.56 6.34
N GLY A 66 -9.52 -6.54 6.77
CA GLY A 66 -9.12 -5.66 7.86
C GLY A 66 -7.92 -4.76 7.57
N VAL A 67 -7.50 -4.64 6.31
CA VAL A 67 -6.38 -3.81 5.83
C VAL A 67 -6.85 -2.42 5.40
N PRO A 68 -5.97 -1.40 5.36
CA PRO A 68 -6.36 -0.06 4.94
C PRO A 68 -6.58 0.04 3.43
N VAL A 69 -7.64 0.75 3.07
CA VAL A 69 -8.05 0.95 1.68
C VAL A 69 -8.47 2.38 1.43
N ILE A 70 -8.39 2.79 0.17
CA ILE A 70 -8.84 4.09 -0.31
C ILE A 70 -9.85 3.91 -1.43
N LEU A 71 -10.82 4.81 -1.48
CA LEU A 71 -11.79 4.88 -2.58
C LEU A 71 -11.22 5.79 -3.66
N VAL A 72 -11.01 5.24 -4.85
CA VAL A 72 -10.41 5.94 -5.98
C VAL A 72 -11.29 5.76 -7.21
N GLY A 73 -11.93 6.84 -7.65
CA GLY A 73 -13.00 6.75 -8.66
C GLY A 73 -14.16 5.93 -8.12
N ASP A 74 -14.60 4.93 -8.88
CA ASP A 74 -15.71 4.03 -8.52
C ASP A 74 -15.25 2.73 -7.83
N GLY A 75 -13.97 2.63 -7.45
CA GLY A 75 -13.39 1.41 -6.93
C GLY A 75 -12.56 1.59 -5.67
N GLU A 76 -12.35 0.48 -4.98
CA GLU A 76 -11.46 0.37 -3.82
C GLU A 76 -10.05 -0.04 -4.27
N ARG A 77 -9.03 0.44 -3.55
CA ARG A 77 -7.62 0.06 -3.73
C ARG A 77 -6.96 -0.10 -2.37
N PHE A 78 -6.09 -1.10 -2.24
CA PHE A 78 -5.27 -1.28 -1.05
C PHE A 78 -4.23 -0.16 -0.93
N LEU A 79 -4.14 0.44 0.26
CA LEU A 79 -3.33 1.64 0.45
C LEU A 79 -1.83 1.35 0.33
N ASP A 80 -1.39 0.22 0.89
CA ASP A 80 -0.03 -0.31 0.80
C ASP A 80 0.40 -0.56 -0.65
N GLU A 81 -0.43 -1.20 -1.47
CA GLU A 81 -0.17 -1.43 -2.91
C GLU A 81 -0.02 -0.11 -3.67
N VAL A 82 -0.88 0.88 -3.37
CA VAL A 82 -0.81 2.21 -3.99
C VAL A 82 0.49 2.92 -3.62
N VAL A 83 0.92 2.85 -2.36
CA VAL A 83 2.20 3.43 -1.91
C VAL A 83 3.38 2.69 -2.54
N ALA A 84 3.38 1.36 -2.48
CA ALA A 84 4.44 0.52 -3.03
C ALA A 84 4.61 0.76 -4.54
N THR A 85 3.51 0.76 -5.30
CA THR A 85 3.54 1.02 -6.75
C THR A 85 4.14 2.39 -7.07
N ALA A 86 3.71 3.43 -6.35
CA ALA A 86 4.18 4.80 -6.61
C ALA A 86 5.67 5.00 -6.27
N PHE A 87 6.17 4.39 -5.20
CA PHE A 87 7.51 4.69 -4.68
C PHE A 87 8.55 3.58 -4.88
N LEU A 88 8.15 2.31 -4.86
CA LEU A 88 9.00 1.15 -5.14
C LEU A 88 8.95 0.72 -6.61
N GLY A 89 7.97 1.23 -7.37
CA GLY A 89 7.73 0.84 -8.76
C GLY A 89 6.73 -0.32 -8.88
N PRO A 90 6.42 -0.75 -10.11
CA PRO A 90 5.46 -1.82 -10.35
C PRO A 90 5.90 -3.12 -9.67
N ALA A 91 4.93 -3.96 -9.30
CA ALA A 91 5.20 -5.28 -8.77
C ALA A 91 6.11 -6.08 -9.74
N PRO A 92 7.08 -6.86 -9.23
CA PRO A 92 8.11 -7.54 -10.04
C PRO A 92 7.57 -8.59 -11.03
N ALA A 93 6.29 -8.97 -10.95
CA ALA A 93 5.64 -9.80 -11.95
C ALA A 93 4.20 -9.33 -12.15
N PRO A 94 3.65 -9.37 -13.38
CA PRO A 94 2.23 -9.09 -13.65
C PRO A 94 1.29 -10.20 -13.14
N ILE A 95 1.73 -11.04 -12.21
CA ILE A 95 1.15 -12.35 -11.89
C ILE A 95 0.56 -12.33 -10.47
N ARG A 96 -0.45 -13.18 -10.27
CA ARG A 96 -0.97 -13.58 -8.95
C ARG A 96 0.17 -14.01 -8.02
N GLY A 97 0.00 -13.77 -6.72
CA GLY A 97 0.96 -14.21 -5.70
C GLY A 97 2.05 -13.20 -5.38
N VAL A 98 1.96 -11.95 -5.84
CA VAL A 98 2.78 -10.85 -5.30
C VAL A 98 1.93 -10.04 -4.33
N THR A 99 2.45 -9.80 -3.13
CA THR A 99 1.80 -8.99 -2.08
C THR A 99 2.78 -7.96 -1.53
N VAL A 100 2.27 -6.97 -0.79
CA VAL A 100 3.11 -6.03 -0.05
C VAL A 100 3.36 -6.60 1.34
N LEU A 101 4.63 -6.68 1.73
CA LEU A 101 5.03 -7.02 3.10
C LEU A 101 5.24 -5.75 3.92
N HIS A 102 4.69 -5.74 5.13
CA HIS A 102 4.93 -4.74 6.17
C HIS A 102 6.02 -5.24 7.14
N PHE A 103 7.12 -4.51 7.31
CA PHE A 103 8.24 -4.97 8.16
C PHE A 103 7.88 -5.02 9.65
N ASP A 104 6.99 -4.17 10.11
CA ASP A 104 6.51 -4.12 11.50
C ASP A 104 5.28 -5.00 11.77
N GLY A 105 4.70 -5.61 10.73
CA GLY A 105 3.48 -6.41 10.83
C GLY A 105 2.19 -5.61 11.06
N ASP A 106 2.23 -4.28 11.08
CA ASP A 106 1.03 -3.44 11.18
C ASP A 106 0.52 -3.07 9.78
N PRO A 107 -0.65 -3.60 9.35
CA PRO A 107 -1.19 -3.30 8.02
C PRO A 107 -1.56 -1.82 7.86
N PHE A 108 -1.73 -1.03 8.93
CA PHE A 108 -2.06 0.39 8.84
C PHE A 108 -0.82 1.30 8.71
N ASN A 109 0.38 0.79 8.95
CA ASN A 109 1.62 1.53 8.74
C ASN A 109 2.10 1.42 7.28
N CYS A 110 1.44 2.13 6.38
CA CYS A 110 1.75 2.12 4.93
C CYS A 110 2.86 3.11 4.53
N ARG A 111 3.86 3.35 5.37
CA ARG A 111 5.00 4.20 4.98
C ARG A 111 5.94 3.42 4.06
N VAL A 112 6.46 4.04 3.01
CA VAL A 112 7.31 3.35 2.02
C VAL A 112 8.53 2.65 2.63
N ASP A 113 9.12 3.22 3.68
CA ASP A 113 10.24 2.63 4.43
C ASP A 113 9.85 1.37 5.22
N ASN A 114 8.55 1.14 5.43
CA ASN A 114 7.97 -0.05 6.06
C ASN A 114 7.52 -1.12 5.04
N LEU A 115 7.59 -0.86 3.73
CA LEU A 115 7.02 -1.72 2.70
C LEU A 115 8.08 -2.37 1.80
N ARG A 116 7.80 -3.58 1.33
CA ARG A 116 8.47 -4.19 0.18
C ARG A 116 7.53 -5.11 -0.60
N TRP A 117 7.78 -5.27 -1.89
CA TRP A 117 7.16 -6.34 -2.67
C TRP A 117 7.66 -7.71 -2.19
N MET A 118 6.76 -8.65 -2.04
CA MET A 118 7.03 -10.04 -1.66
C MET A 118 6.31 -10.97 -2.64
N ILE A 119 7.04 -11.94 -3.17
CA ILE A 119 6.45 -13.02 -3.95
C ILE A 119 6.15 -14.14 -2.96
N ASP A 120 4.92 -14.64 -3.02
CA ASP A 120 4.49 -15.80 -2.26
C ASP A 120 5.41 -16.99 -2.57
N PRO A 121 5.97 -17.67 -1.55
CA PRO A 121 6.93 -18.75 -1.77
C PRO A 121 6.38 -19.93 -2.59
N GLU A 122 5.09 -20.26 -2.45
CA GLU A 122 4.46 -21.32 -3.23
C GLU A 122 4.38 -20.93 -4.71
N TRP A 123 4.03 -19.67 -4.98
CA TRP A 123 4.03 -19.13 -6.34
C TRP A 123 5.43 -19.04 -6.95
N ASP A 124 6.43 -18.67 -6.16
CA ASP A 124 7.81 -18.61 -6.62
C ASP A 124 8.34 -20.01 -7.00
N ALA A 125 8.00 -21.02 -6.20
CA ALA A 125 8.31 -22.41 -6.49
C ALA A 125 7.62 -22.90 -7.79
N LEU A 126 6.34 -22.62 -7.96
CA LEU A 126 5.57 -22.97 -9.16
C LEU A 126 6.10 -22.27 -10.42
N ARG A 127 6.45 -20.98 -10.31
CA ARG A 127 7.08 -20.23 -11.41
C ARG A 127 8.38 -20.88 -11.84
N THR A 128 9.23 -21.22 -10.87
CA THR A 128 10.52 -21.87 -11.13
C THR A 128 10.35 -23.20 -11.84
N GLU A 129 9.40 -24.04 -11.40
CA GLU A 129 9.10 -25.32 -12.05
C GLU A 129 8.61 -25.12 -13.49
N HIS A 130 7.69 -24.18 -13.71
CA HIS A 130 7.15 -23.90 -15.03
C HIS A 130 8.21 -23.38 -16.00
N GLU A 131 9.09 -22.47 -15.54
CA GLU A 131 10.22 -22.00 -16.34
C GLU A 131 11.17 -23.14 -16.72
N MET A 132 11.46 -24.07 -15.80
CA MET A 132 12.25 -25.25 -16.10
C MET A 132 11.57 -26.14 -17.16
N GLN A 133 10.28 -26.40 -17.05
CA GLN A 133 9.53 -27.22 -18.01
C GLN A 133 9.50 -26.59 -19.42
N PHE A 134 9.32 -25.28 -19.52
CA PHE A 134 9.29 -24.58 -20.81
C PHE A 134 10.68 -24.44 -21.44
N ASN A 135 11.71 -24.17 -20.63
CA ASN A 135 13.08 -24.05 -21.11
C ASN A 135 13.71 -25.41 -21.46
N MET A 136 13.16 -26.52 -20.96
CA MET A 136 13.55 -27.89 -21.35
C MET A 136 12.84 -28.41 -22.61
N GLN A 137 11.98 -27.65 -23.28
CA GLN A 137 11.51 -28.07 -24.61
C GLN A 137 12.69 -28.00 -25.59
N PRO A 138 13.20 -29.14 -26.09
CA PRO A 138 14.30 -29.11 -27.04
C PRO A 138 13.86 -28.29 -28.26
N ALA A 139 14.79 -27.53 -28.84
CA ALA A 139 14.62 -26.63 -30.00
C ALA A 139 14.10 -27.30 -31.29
N ASN A 140 13.57 -28.52 -31.21
CA ASN A 140 13.13 -29.35 -32.32
C ASN A 140 11.69 -29.04 -32.80
N ARG A 141 11.12 -27.88 -32.44
CA ARG A 141 9.93 -27.36 -33.12
C ARG A 141 10.38 -26.83 -34.48
N LYS A 142 10.32 -27.67 -35.51
CA LYS A 142 10.39 -27.25 -36.92
C LYS A 142 9.41 -26.09 -37.10
N GLN A 143 9.93 -24.87 -37.26
CA GLN A 143 9.07 -23.72 -37.54
C GLN A 143 8.27 -24.03 -38.81
N PRO A 144 6.94 -23.82 -38.81
CA PRO A 144 6.16 -24.01 -40.02
C PRO A 144 6.73 -23.08 -41.09
N LYS A 145 7.17 -23.64 -42.23
CA LYS A 145 7.61 -22.86 -43.38
C LYS A 145 6.47 -21.91 -43.74
N GLN A 146 6.63 -20.61 -43.47
CA GLN A 146 5.67 -19.60 -43.88
C GLN A 146 5.55 -19.67 -45.40
N ARG A 147 4.39 -20.12 -45.88
CA ARG A 147 4.04 -20.05 -47.29
C ARG A 147 3.76 -18.60 -47.61
N VAL A 148 4.70 -17.93 -48.26
CA VAL A 148 4.49 -16.61 -48.86
C VAL A 148 3.49 -16.77 -49.99
N VAL A 149 2.26 -16.29 -49.78
CA VAL A 149 1.24 -16.23 -50.82
C VAL A 149 1.33 -14.85 -51.47
N PHE A 150 1.79 -14.81 -52.72
CA PHE A 150 1.74 -13.60 -53.53
C PHE A 150 0.34 -13.48 -54.15
N PHE A 151 -0.39 -12.41 -53.80
CA PHE A 151 -1.59 -12.01 -54.53
C PHE A 151 -1.16 -11.13 -55.71
N ARG A 152 -1.63 -11.48 -56.92
CA ARG A 152 -1.52 -10.68 -58.13
C ARG A 152 -2.85 -9.98 -58.41
#